data_AF-A0A4V2FAB5-F1
#
_entry.id   AF-A0A4V2FAB5-F1
#
_cell.length_a   1.000
_cell.length_b   1.000
_cell.length_c   1.000
_cell.angle_alpha   90.00
_cell.angle_beta   90.00
_cell.angle_gamma   90.00
#
_symmetry.space_group_name_H-M   'P 1'
#
loop_
_entity.id
_entity.type
_entity.pdbx_description
1 polymer ?
#
loop_
_entity_poly.entity_id
_entity_poly.type
_entity_poly.pdbx_seq_one_letter_code
_entity_poly.pdbx_strand_id
1 'polypeptide(L)'
;MSESGGQPIYDVCLSFAGEQRDYVADVAASLRERGVRVFYDDYEKATLWGKDLYEHLDWVYRKAARFCILFVSEAYARKVWTTHERRSAQARAMNENAEYVLPVRFDDAEVPGLRETVGYLSGTSLTPDEVAALVVEKLGPRARENYFPPKPDLLFKALELEDPAEQDQAYAVATNFMNTLRRMSEAERRLIAQLFVYGCKSELPENVHDSLDLIRRELEVTPAETLATLRGVRSLGFKAEERSDPDGEGDDLVVVSWDNQVVYEDDAMDDFNMEYSTLVAVEMLTVGSGDRCAQCARNCVEAMDFSNLSSTTS
;
A
#
# COMPACT_ATOMS: atom_id res chain seq x y z
N MET A 1 30.30 10.03 -6.03
CA MET A 1 29.70 8.94 -5.24
C MET A 1 28.54 9.56 -4.48
N SER A 2 27.37 9.58 -5.11
CA SER A 2 26.12 10.07 -4.51
C SER A 2 25.60 8.99 -3.57
N GLU A 3 25.42 9.31 -2.29
CA GLU A 3 24.73 8.46 -1.33
C GLU A 3 23.34 8.15 -1.85
N SER A 4 23.11 6.92 -2.30
CA SER A 4 21.78 6.36 -2.48
C SER A 4 21.16 6.18 -1.09
N GLY A 5 20.60 7.26 -0.54
CA GLY A 5 19.79 7.19 0.67
C GLY A 5 18.58 6.31 0.39
N GLY A 6 18.60 5.09 0.91
CA GLY A 6 17.44 4.19 0.82
C GLY A 6 16.21 4.89 1.38
N GLN A 7 15.07 4.77 0.71
CA GLN A 7 13.82 5.33 1.21
C GLN A 7 13.54 4.78 2.62
N PRO A 8 13.09 5.63 3.56
CA PRO A 8 12.68 5.18 4.88
C PRO A 8 11.54 4.16 4.76
N ILE A 9 11.66 3.08 5.54
CA ILE A 9 10.76 1.92 5.56
C ILE A 9 9.35 2.33 6.00
N TYR A 10 9.29 3.29 6.92
CA TYR A 10 8.06 3.87 7.44
C TYR A 10 7.92 5.32 6.98
N ASP A 11 6.67 5.73 6.90
CA ASP A 11 6.31 7.11 6.68
C ASP A 11 6.35 7.91 7.97
N VAL A 12 5.75 7.36 9.03
CA VAL A 12 5.76 7.95 10.36
C VAL A 12 6.04 6.88 11.41
N CYS A 13 6.72 7.26 12.49
CA CYS A 13 6.78 6.45 13.70
C CYS A 13 6.02 7.14 14.84
N LEU A 14 5.30 6.35 15.62
CA LEU A 14 4.52 6.82 16.76
C LEU A 14 5.29 6.57 18.05
N SER A 15 5.54 7.64 18.80
CA SER A 15 6.26 7.58 20.06
C SER A 15 5.41 8.13 21.19
N PHE A 16 5.14 7.29 22.18
CA PHE A 16 4.15 7.56 23.21
C PHE A 16 4.46 6.81 24.50
N ALA A 17 3.82 7.23 25.59
CA ALA A 17 3.82 6.47 26.85
C ALA A 17 2.59 5.56 26.87
N GLY A 18 2.68 4.43 27.59
CA GLY A 18 1.58 3.46 27.64
C GLY A 18 0.23 4.04 28.07
N GLU A 19 0.22 5.15 28.80
CA GLU A 19 -0.98 5.89 29.20
C GLU A 19 -1.77 6.49 28.03
N GLN A 20 -1.12 6.77 26.91
CA GLN A 20 -1.75 7.28 25.68
C GLN A 20 -2.06 6.16 24.67
N ARG A 21 -1.89 4.88 25.05
CA ARG A 21 -1.95 3.75 24.11
C ARG A 21 -3.26 3.70 23.32
N ASP A 22 -4.41 3.85 23.98
CA ASP A 22 -5.71 3.75 23.30
C ASP A 22 -5.85 4.83 22.22
N TYR A 23 -5.55 6.09 22.55
CA TYR A 23 -5.56 7.20 21.59
C TYR A 23 -4.59 6.98 20.42
N VAL A 24 -3.37 6.51 20.72
CA VAL A 24 -2.34 6.31 19.70
C VAL A 24 -2.66 5.12 18.81
N ALA A 25 -3.28 4.07 19.34
CA ALA A 25 -3.77 2.94 18.57
C ALA A 25 -4.83 3.39 17.55
N ASP A 26 -5.76 4.26 17.95
CA ASP A 26 -6.77 4.83 17.06
C ASP A 26 -6.13 5.71 15.97
N VAL A 27 -5.12 6.53 16.32
CA VAL A 27 -4.36 7.31 15.32
C VAL A 27 -3.63 6.36 14.36
N ALA A 28 -3.01 5.30 14.87
CA ALA A 28 -2.28 4.32 14.07
C ALA A 28 -3.22 3.59 13.08
N ALA A 29 -4.40 3.21 13.54
CA ALA A 29 -5.43 2.59 12.71
C ALA A 29 -5.89 3.54 11.60
N SER A 30 -6.28 4.78 11.95
CA SER A 30 -6.72 5.80 10.99
C SER A 30 -5.62 6.12 9.95
N LEU A 31 -4.36 6.22 10.38
CA LEU A 31 -3.23 6.41 9.47
C LEU A 31 -3.04 5.22 8.51
N ARG A 32 -3.18 3.98 8.99
CA ARG A 32 -3.10 2.79 8.14
C ARG A 32 -4.25 2.71 7.15
N GLU A 33 -5.47 3.06 7.57
CA GLU A 33 -6.64 3.17 6.70
C GLU A 33 -6.44 4.22 5.61
N ARG A 34 -5.67 5.28 5.89
CA ARG A 34 -5.24 6.29 4.92
C ARG A 34 -3.99 5.89 4.14
N GLY A 35 -3.44 4.70 4.40
CA GLY A 35 -2.30 4.11 3.70
C GLY A 35 -0.94 4.69 4.04
N VAL A 36 -0.82 5.26 5.22
CA VAL A 36 0.47 5.66 5.78
C VAL A 36 1.17 4.42 6.33
N ARG A 37 2.45 4.22 6.00
CA ARG A 37 3.28 3.17 6.63
C ARG A 37 3.67 3.60 8.03
N VAL A 38 2.96 3.11 9.02
CA VAL A 38 3.16 3.50 10.42
C VAL A 38 4.02 2.49 11.15
N PHE A 39 5.07 2.95 11.81
CA PHE A 39 5.72 2.18 12.87
C PHE A 39 4.95 2.37 14.19
N TYR A 40 4.33 1.30 14.68
CA TYR A 40 3.61 1.21 15.95
C TYR A 40 3.98 -0.09 16.65
N ASP A 41 4.32 -0.02 17.94
CA ASP A 41 4.93 -1.14 18.69
C ASP A 41 4.07 -2.41 18.68
N ASP A 42 2.75 -2.28 18.79
CA ASP A 42 1.86 -3.45 18.77
C ASP A 42 1.79 -4.14 17.40
N TYR A 43 2.07 -3.43 16.30
CA TYR A 43 2.12 -4.04 14.96
C TYR A 43 3.44 -4.80 14.72
N GLU A 44 4.48 -4.51 15.51
CA GLU A 44 5.83 -5.06 15.34
C GLU A 44 6.23 -6.05 16.44
N LYS A 45 5.26 -6.60 17.19
CA LYS A 45 5.52 -7.49 18.34
C LYS A 45 6.48 -8.64 18.02
N ALA A 46 6.30 -9.32 16.89
CA ALA A 46 7.18 -10.42 16.47
C ALA A 46 8.59 -9.92 16.14
N THR A 47 8.70 -8.77 15.47
CA THR A 47 9.96 -8.11 15.10
C THR A 47 10.74 -7.61 16.30
N LEU A 48 10.04 -7.14 17.33
CA LEU A 48 10.59 -6.57 18.57
C LEU A 48 10.88 -7.64 19.64
N TRP A 49 10.32 -8.84 19.50
CA TRP A 49 10.49 -9.91 20.48
C TRP A 49 11.96 -10.32 20.61
N GLY A 50 12.54 -10.08 21.80
CA GLY A 50 13.94 -10.40 22.11
C GLY A 50 14.95 -9.34 21.68
N LYS A 51 14.51 -8.22 21.07
CA LYS A 51 15.37 -7.08 20.78
C LYS A 51 15.42 -6.09 21.94
N ASP A 52 16.53 -5.38 22.06
CA ASP A 52 16.57 -4.18 22.89
C ASP A 52 15.68 -3.11 22.24
N LEU A 53 14.51 -2.86 22.85
CA LEU A 53 13.56 -1.86 22.38
C LEU A 53 14.18 -0.47 22.26
N TYR A 54 15.19 -0.13 23.07
CA TYR A 54 15.80 1.20 23.06
C TYR A 54 16.76 1.39 21.90
N GLU A 55 17.60 0.41 21.58
CA GLU A 55 18.44 0.46 20.37
C GLU A 55 17.58 0.50 19.10
N HIS A 56 16.47 -0.26 19.10
CA HIS A 56 15.55 -0.26 17.98
C HIS A 56 14.83 1.09 17.83
N LEU A 57 14.38 1.70 18.93
CA LEU A 57 13.78 3.04 18.91
C LEU A 57 14.77 4.09 18.41
N ASP A 58 16.03 4.10 18.86
CA ASP A 58 17.06 5.04 18.35
C ASP A 58 17.30 4.86 16.85
N TRP A 59 17.31 3.63 16.35
CA TRP A 59 17.36 3.36 14.91
C TRP A 59 16.12 3.88 14.17
N VAL A 60 14.92 3.70 14.73
CA VAL A 60 13.67 4.20 14.14
C VAL A 60 13.67 5.73 14.06
N TYR A 61 14.09 6.42 15.13
CA TYR A 61 14.19 7.88 15.16
C TYR A 61 15.22 8.43 14.16
N ARG A 62 16.28 7.69 13.85
CA ARG A 62 17.38 8.19 13.01
C ARG A 62 17.27 7.82 11.55
N LYS A 63 16.68 6.67 11.21
CA LYS A 63 16.82 6.08 9.87
C LYS A 63 15.56 5.45 9.28
N ALA A 64 14.55 5.12 10.08
CA ALA A 64 13.48 4.24 9.60
C ALA A 64 12.20 4.97 9.14
N ALA A 65 11.93 6.17 9.65
CA ALA A 65 10.72 6.94 9.33
C ALA A 65 11.03 8.28 8.65
N ARG A 66 10.07 8.88 7.91
CA ARG A 66 10.19 10.25 7.37
C ARG A 66 9.92 11.31 8.43
N PHE A 67 8.97 11.06 9.32
CA PHE A 67 8.69 11.89 10.48
C PHE A 67 8.47 11.04 11.73
N CYS A 68 8.70 11.64 12.89
CA CYS A 68 8.36 11.06 14.16
C CYS A 68 7.27 11.88 14.85
N ILE A 69 6.15 11.23 15.18
CA ILE A 69 5.07 11.83 15.94
C ILE A 69 5.29 11.54 17.42
N LEU A 70 5.51 12.60 18.20
CA LEU A 70 5.70 12.50 19.65
C LEU A 70 4.40 12.83 20.36
N PHE A 71 3.80 11.84 21.02
CA PHE A 71 2.66 12.02 21.91
C PHE A 71 3.17 12.39 23.30
N VAL A 72 3.30 13.70 23.51
CA VAL A 72 3.91 14.31 24.70
C VAL A 72 2.93 14.34 25.86
N SER A 73 3.36 13.76 26.98
CA SER A 73 2.71 13.82 28.28
C SER A 73 3.75 13.81 29.42
N GLU A 74 3.34 14.12 30.64
CA GLU A 74 4.20 13.97 31.83
C GLU A 74 4.69 12.53 32.00
N ALA A 75 3.84 11.55 31.66
CA ALA A 75 4.20 10.14 31.69
C ALA A 75 5.28 9.81 30.66
N TYR A 76 5.17 10.39 29.46
CA TYR A 76 6.18 10.27 28.40
C TYR A 76 7.52 10.88 28.82
N ALA A 77 7.49 12.12 29.31
CA ALA A 77 8.67 12.81 29.82
C ALA A 77 9.36 11.98 30.91
N ARG A 78 8.60 11.40 31.83
CA ARG A 78 9.15 10.61 32.94
C ARG A 78 9.73 9.27 32.52
N LYS A 79 9.07 8.52 31.64
CA LYS A 79 9.44 7.14 31.29
C LYS A 79 10.50 7.07 30.20
N VAL A 80 10.36 7.90 29.16
CA VAL A 80 11.26 7.87 28.00
C VAL A 80 12.56 8.62 28.29
N TRP A 81 12.55 9.61 29.19
CA TRP A 81 13.71 10.46 29.50
C TRP A 81 14.37 10.18 30.86
N THR A 82 14.35 8.92 31.32
CA THR A 82 14.84 8.53 32.66
C THR A 82 16.35 8.66 32.88
N THR A 83 17.19 8.63 31.83
CA THR A 83 18.66 8.58 31.99
C THR A 83 19.35 9.78 31.37
N HIS A 84 20.25 10.45 32.12
CA HIS A 84 20.89 11.71 31.72
C HIS A 84 21.71 11.63 30.41
N GLU A 85 22.39 10.50 30.15
CA GLU A 85 23.10 10.25 28.88
C GLU A 85 22.14 10.12 27.70
N ARG A 86 21.05 9.36 27.89
CA ARG A 86 20.01 9.15 26.86
C ARG A 86 19.28 10.44 26.51
N ARG A 87 19.01 11.28 27.52
CA ARG A 87 18.46 12.63 27.36
C ARG A 87 19.35 13.52 26.50
N SER A 88 20.67 13.41 26.64
CA SER A 88 21.60 14.24 25.87
C SER A 88 21.72 13.78 24.40
N ALA A 89 21.65 12.47 24.13
CA ALA A 89 21.73 11.93 22.78
C ALA A 89 20.45 12.21 21.96
N GLN A 90 19.27 11.98 22.53
CA GLN A 90 17.99 12.25 21.86
C GLN A 90 17.73 13.75 21.67
N ALA A 91 18.06 14.58 22.66
CA ALA A 91 17.91 16.03 22.53
C ALA A 91 18.82 16.64 21.45
N ARG A 92 19.99 16.03 21.17
CA ARG A 92 20.85 16.42 20.04
C ARG A 92 20.25 16.02 18.70
N ALA A 93 19.77 14.78 18.58
CA ALA A 93 19.12 14.30 17.36
C ALA A 93 17.88 15.14 16.99
N MET A 94 17.08 15.55 17.99
CA MET A 94 15.91 16.43 17.78
C MET A 94 16.30 17.86 17.39
N ASN A 95 17.38 18.40 17.96
CA ASN A 95 17.86 19.75 17.63
C ASN A 95 18.47 19.83 16.22
N GLU A 96 19.12 18.76 15.77
CA GLU A 96 19.74 18.69 14.44
C GLU A 96 18.69 18.57 13.33
N ASN A 97 17.48 18.10 13.63
CA ASN A 97 16.44 17.82 12.64
C ASN A 97 15.04 18.27 13.10
N ALA A 98 14.88 19.57 13.42
CA ALA A 98 13.67 20.09 14.07
C ALA A 98 12.36 19.87 13.27
N GLU A 99 12.40 19.80 11.93
CA GLU A 99 11.21 19.51 11.12
C GLU A 99 10.81 18.02 11.09
N TYR A 100 11.69 17.12 11.53
CA TYR A 100 11.44 15.68 11.58
C TYR A 100 10.42 15.29 12.65
N VAL A 101 10.32 16.09 13.72
CA VAL A 101 9.51 15.80 14.90
C VAL A 101 8.19 16.56 14.84
N LEU A 102 7.08 15.84 14.99
CA LEU A 102 5.72 16.37 15.00
C LEU A 102 5.09 16.16 16.39
N PRO A 103 5.09 17.18 17.28
CA PRO A 103 4.56 17.03 18.63
C PRO A 103 3.03 17.04 18.66
N VAL A 104 2.45 16.09 19.40
CA VAL A 104 1.05 16.05 19.83
C VAL A 104 1.04 16.11 21.36
N ARG A 105 0.59 17.21 21.95
CA ARG A 105 0.68 17.45 23.40
C ARG A 105 -0.65 17.13 24.09
N PHE A 106 -0.59 16.36 25.17
CA PHE A 106 -1.72 16.12 26.07
C PHE A 106 -1.69 17.00 27.32
N ASP A 107 -0.52 17.54 27.66
CA ASP A 107 -0.27 18.43 28.78
C ASP A 107 0.91 19.37 28.49
N ASP A 108 1.28 20.16 29.50
CA ASP A 108 2.36 21.13 29.43
C ASP A 108 3.75 20.53 29.73
N ALA A 109 3.92 19.20 29.70
CA ALA A 109 5.18 18.56 30.06
C ALA A 109 6.36 18.99 29.15
N GLU A 110 7.44 19.45 29.77
CA GLU A 110 8.65 19.83 29.04
C GLU A 110 9.41 18.60 28.53
N VAL A 111 9.69 18.58 27.22
CA VAL A 111 10.50 17.53 26.59
C VAL A 111 11.88 18.10 26.25
N PRO A 112 12.96 17.57 26.83
CA PRO A 112 14.31 18.07 26.58
C PRO A 112 14.70 17.95 25.11
N GLY A 113 15.13 19.06 24.48
CA GLY A 113 15.50 19.09 23.06
C GLY A 113 14.36 19.43 22.10
N LEU A 114 13.12 19.44 22.58
CA LEU A 114 11.99 20.04 21.87
C LEU A 114 11.89 21.52 22.27
N ARG A 115 12.07 22.43 21.31
CA ARG A 115 11.99 23.88 21.58
C ARG A 115 10.52 24.31 21.72
N GLU A 116 10.27 25.28 22.60
CA GLU A 116 8.93 25.88 22.78
C GLU A 116 8.38 26.53 21.49
N THR A 117 9.26 26.89 20.56
CA THR A 117 8.89 27.50 19.28
C THR A 117 8.41 26.49 18.23
N VAL A 118 8.45 25.18 18.52
CA VAL A 118 7.96 24.14 17.59
C VAL A 118 6.44 24.08 17.67
N GLY A 119 5.78 24.23 16.51
CA GLY A 119 4.32 24.06 16.42
C GLY A 119 3.89 22.66 16.82
N TYR A 120 2.79 22.54 17.55
CA TYR A 120 2.27 21.28 18.07
C TYR A 120 0.77 21.15 17.83
N LEU A 121 0.29 19.91 17.83
CA LEU A 121 -1.13 19.59 17.85
C LEU A 121 -1.58 19.32 19.29
N SER A 122 -2.81 19.73 19.62
CA SER A 122 -3.41 19.45 20.94
C SER A 122 -4.12 18.09 20.92
N GLY A 123 -3.53 17.09 21.57
CA GLY A 123 -4.11 15.75 21.68
C GLY A 123 -5.35 15.68 22.59
N THR A 124 -5.60 16.73 23.39
CA THR A 124 -6.84 16.86 24.19
C THR A 124 -7.99 17.50 23.43
N SER A 125 -7.70 18.18 22.33
CA SER A 125 -8.70 18.93 21.55
C SER A 125 -9.02 18.26 20.22
N LEU A 126 -8.07 17.54 19.64
CA LEU A 126 -8.24 16.83 18.37
C LEU A 126 -8.53 15.35 18.61
N THR A 127 -9.47 14.84 17.84
CA THR A 127 -9.73 13.40 17.72
C THR A 127 -8.56 12.68 17.02
N PRO A 128 -8.40 11.36 17.22
CA PRO A 128 -7.40 10.57 16.51
C PRO A 128 -7.44 10.73 14.98
N ASP A 129 -8.65 10.79 14.41
CA ASP A 129 -8.87 10.95 12.97
C ASP A 129 -8.42 12.32 12.45
N GLU A 130 -8.67 13.40 13.19
CA GLU A 130 -8.21 14.75 12.84
C GLU A 130 -6.68 14.84 12.87
N VAL A 131 -6.04 14.21 13.86
CA VAL A 131 -4.58 14.11 13.91
C VAL A 131 -4.05 13.33 12.70
N ALA A 132 -4.66 12.19 12.37
CA ALA A 132 -4.27 11.39 11.22
C ALA A 132 -4.40 12.17 9.89
N ALA A 133 -5.47 12.96 9.73
CA ALA A 133 -5.69 13.80 8.55
C ALA A 133 -4.59 14.87 8.39
N LEU A 134 -4.25 15.59 9.47
CA LEU A 134 -3.18 16.60 9.48
C LEU A 134 -1.80 15.97 9.21
N VAL A 135 -1.58 14.76 9.71
CA VAL A 135 -0.37 14.00 9.45
C VAL A 135 -0.26 13.66 7.95
N VAL A 136 -1.34 13.20 7.32
CA VAL A 136 -1.38 12.96 5.87
C VAL A 136 -1.09 14.25 5.08
N GLU A 137 -1.69 15.37 5.47
CA GLU A 137 -1.40 16.67 4.85
C GLU A 137 0.08 17.07 4.97
N LYS A 138 0.66 16.89 6.17
CA LYS A 138 2.08 17.16 6.43
C LYS A 138 3.03 16.30 5.59
N LEU A 139 2.62 15.06 5.28
CA LEU A 139 3.41 14.13 4.49
C LEU A 139 3.41 14.45 2.99
N GLY A 140 2.44 15.26 2.55
CA GLY A 140 2.31 15.73 1.17
C GLY A 140 1.94 14.62 0.17
N PRO A 141 1.94 14.94 -1.13
CA PRO A 141 1.69 13.96 -2.18
C PRO A 141 2.70 12.82 -2.09
N ARG A 142 2.23 11.59 -1.93
CA ARG A 142 3.06 10.40 -1.94
C ARG A 142 2.92 9.70 -3.28
N ALA A 143 4.05 9.40 -3.92
CA ALA A 143 4.12 8.20 -4.74
C ALA A 143 4.25 7.03 -3.77
N ARG A 144 3.19 6.25 -3.58
CA ARG A 144 3.32 5.03 -2.78
C ARG A 144 3.89 3.97 -3.72
N GLU A 145 4.69 3.07 -3.17
CA GLU A 145 5.16 1.91 -3.91
C GLU A 145 4.65 0.68 -3.18
N ASN A 146 4.24 -0.34 -3.94
CA ASN A 146 3.79 -1.61 -3.39
C ASN A 146 2.63 -1.46 -2.36
N TYR A 147 1.73 -0.53 -2.60
CA TYR A 147 0.63 -0.19 -1.71
C TYR A 147 -0.68 -0.84 -2.16
N PHE A 148 -1.32 -1.52 -1.21
CA PHE A 148 -2.69 -2.03 -1.34
C PHE A 148 -3.47 -1.59 -0.11
N PRO A 149 -4.64 -0.95 -0.25
CA PRO A 149 -5.37 -0.43 0.89
C PRO A 149 -5.97 -1.54 1.75
N PRO A 150 -5.99 -1.39 3.09
CA PRO A 150 -6.51 -2.42 3.99
C PRO A 150 -8.02 -2.62 3.86
N LYS A 151 -8.74 -1.63 3.31
CA LYS A 151 -10.17 -1.70 3.04
C LYS A 151 -10.45 -1.15 1.63
N PRO A 152 -10.37 -1.98 0.57
CA PRO A 152 -10.58 -1.53 -0.80
C PRO A 152 -12.09 -1.41 -1.12
N ASP A 153 -12.78 -0.47 -0.47
CA ASP A 153 -14.24 -0.29 -0.60
C ASP A 153 -14.70 0.05 -2.03
N LEU A 154 -13.84 0.69 -2.83
CA LEU A 154 -14.15 0.96 -4.24
C LEU A 154 -13.99 -0.29 -5.11
N LEU A 155 -13.08 -1.22 -4.75
CA LEU A 155 -13.01 -2.54 -5.40
C LEU A 155 -14.27 -3.35 -5.11
N PHE A 156 -14.69 -3.43 -3.85
CA PHE A 156 -15.90 -4.18 -3.47
C PHE A 156 -17.13 -3.63 -4.18
N LYS A 157 -17.23 -2.30 -4.30
CA LYS A 157 -18.29 -1.65 -5.05
C LYS A 157 -18.26 -2.01 -6.55
N ALA A 158 -17.08 -2.07 -7.17
CA ALA A 158 -16.94 -2.43 -8.58
C ALA A 158 -17.27 -3.90 -8.85
N LEU A 159 -17.04 -4.76 -7.87
CA LEU A 159 -17.44 -6.18 -7.89
C LEU A 159 -18.89 -6.41 -7.46
N GLU A 160 -19.64 -5.34 -7.14
CA GLU A 160 -21.04 -5.41 -6.66
C GLU A 160 -21.22 -6.26 -5.38
N LEU A 161 -20.20 -6.31 -4.51
CA LEU A 161 -20.20 -7.14 -3.30
C LEU A 161 -20.79 -6.40 -2.10
N GLU A 162 -21.94 -6.86 -1.61
CA GLU A 162 -22.58 -6.35 -0.39
C GLU A 162 -22.29 -7.22 0.85
N ASP A 163 -22.07 -8.52 0.66
CA ASP A 163 -21.85 -9.45 1.76
C ASP A 163 -20.41 -9.36 2.32
N PRO A 164 -20.23 -9.19 3.64
CA PRO A 164 -18.90 -9.09 4.25
C PRO A 164 -18.02 -10.33 4.02
N ALA A 165 -18.59 -11.54 3.93
CA ALA A 165 -17.77 -12.73 3.71
C ALA A 165 -17.22 -12.74 2.28
N GLU A 166 -18.03 -12.39 1.28
CA GLU A 166 -17.57 -12.23 -0.11
C GLU A 166 -16.54 -11.09 -0.25
N GLN A 167 -16.68 -10.00 0.50
CA GLN A 167 -15.68 -8.92 0.54
C GLN A 167 -14.33 -9.43 1.08
N ASP A 168 -14.34 -10.25 2.14
CA ASP A 168 -13.12 -10.86 2.69
C ASP A 168 -12.48 -11.83 1.68
N GLN A 169 -13.29 -12.60 0.96
CA GLN A 169 -12.83 -13.50 -0.10
C GLN A 169 -12.19 -12.71 -1.26
N ALA A 170 -12.86 -11.66 -1.75
CA ALA A 170 -12.34 -10.77 -2.78
C ALA A 170 -11.05 -10.07 -2.35
N TYR A 171 -10.97 -9.63 -1.09
CA TYR A 171 -9.76 -9.04 -0.51
C TYR A 171 -8.58 -10.01 -0.52
N ALA A 172 -8.81 -11.28 -0.16
CA ALA A 172 -7.78 -12.31 -0.18
C ALA A 172 -7.29 -12.60 -1.60
N VAL A 173 -8.19 -12.73 -2.57
CA VAL A 173 -7.84 -12.92 -3.99
C VAL A 173 -7.06 -11.71 -4.54
N ALA A 174 -7.52 -10.49 -4.29
CA ALA A 174 -6.83 -9.26 -4.73
C ALA A 174 -5.44 -9.12 -4.09
N THR A 175 -5.29 -9.50 -2.82
CA THR A 175 -3.99 -9.54 -2.14
C THR A 175 -3.03 -10.55 -2.79
N ASN A 176 -3.53 -11.72 -3.19
CA ASN A 176 -2.72 -12.70 -3.93
C ASN A 176 -2.35 -12.18 -5.32
N PHE A 177 -3.26 -11.50 -6.01
CA PHE A 177 -2.94 -10.86 -7.28
C PHE A 177 -1.87 -9.79 -7.12
N MET A 178 -1.94 -8.96 -6.08
CA MET A 178 -0.89 -8.00 -5.73
C MET A 178 0.47 -8.69 -5.53
N ASN A 179 0.50 -9.85 -4.86
CA ASN A 179 1.72 -10.63 -4.68
C ASN A 179 2.24 -11.22 -5.99
N THR A 180 1.35 -11.59 -6.91
CA THR A 180 1.70 -12.00 -8.27
C THR A 180 2.37 -10.85 -9.03
N LEU A 181 1.79 -9.65 -9.02
CA LEU A 181 2.36 -8.46 -9.66
C LEU A 181 3.76 -8.12 -9.12
N ARG A 182 4.00 -8.29 -7.81
CA ARG A 182 5.34 -8.07 -7.20
C ARG A 182 6.42 -8.99 -7.76
N ARG A 183 6.06 -10.14 -8.33
CA ARG A 183 7.00 -11.11 -8.92
C ARG A 183 7.26 -10.84 -10.40
N MET A 184 6.60 -9.85 -10.98
CA MET A 184 6.69 -9.48 -12.39
C MET A 184 7.64 -8.31 -12.60
N SER A 185 8.35 -8.35 -13.73
CA SER A 185 9.02 -7.19 -14.32
C SER A 185 8.01 -6.08 -14.67
N GLU A 186 8.49 -4.85 -14.84
CA GLU A 186 7.65 -3.74 -15.27
C GLU A 186 6.99 -4.00 -16.65
N ALA A 187 7.72 -4.64 -17.57
CA ALA A 187 7.19 -4.98 -18.89
C ALA A 187 6.04 -5.99 -18.82
N GLU A 188 6.17 -7.02 -17.97
CA GLU A 188 5.09 -7.98 -17.72
C GLU A 188 3.88 -7.30 -17.08
N ARG A 189 4.09 -6.45 -16.07
CA ARG A 189 2.99 -5.70 -15.42
C ARG A 189 2.26 -4.78 -16.39
N ARG A 190 2.99 -4.08 -17.26
CA ARG A 190 2.40 -3.22 -18.31
C ARG A 190 1.53 -4.04 -19.27
N LEU A 191 2.00 -5.21 -19.71
CA LEU A 191 1.22 -6.06 -20.60
C LEU A 191 -0.06 -6.58 -19.93
N ILE A 192 0.03 -7.08 -18.71
CA ILE A 192 -1.16 -7.53 -17.97
C ILE A 192 -2.14 -6.38 -17.74
N ALA A 193 -1.65 -5.20 -17.37
CA ALA A 193 -2.52 -4.04 -17.21
C ALA A 193 -3.17 -3.61 -18.53
N GLN A 194 -2.46 -3.65 -19.65
CA GLN A 194 -3.07 -3.38 -20.96
C GLN A 194 -4.25 -4.32 -21.21
N LEU A 195 -4.03 -5.62 -21.02
CA LEU A 195 -5.04 -6.65 -21.26
C LEU A 195 -6.23 -6.55 -20.30
N PHE A 196 -5.98 -6.36 -19.00
CA PHE A 196 -7.03 -6.44 -17.99
C PHE A 196 -7.80 -5.13 -17.85
N VAL A 197 -7.17 -3.97 -18.10
CA VAL A 197 -7.84 -2.66 -18.01
C VAL A 197 -8.57 -2.31 -19.31
N TYR A 198 -7.94 -2.57 -20.46
CA TYR A 198 -8.45 -2.11 -21.76
C TYR A 198 -8.99 -3.22 -22.66
N GLY A 199 -8.73 -4.50 -22.33
CA GLY A 199 -9.29 -5.62 -23.06
C GLY A 199 -10.82 -5.70 -22.95
N CYS A 200 -11.41 -6.43 -23.88
CA CYS A 200 -12.84 -6.69 -23.91
C CYS A 200 -13.25 -7.56 -22.71
N LYS A 201 -14.23 -7.05 -21.95
CA LYS A 201 -14.76 -7.65 -20.71
C LYS A 201 -15.98 -8.55 -20.92
N SER A 202 -16.36 -8.85 -22.17
CA SER A 202 -17.63 -9.54 -22.47
C SER A 202 -17.67 -11.02 -22.06
N GLU A 203 -16.50 -11.63 -21.80
CA GLU A 203 -16.33 -13.02 -21.35
C GLU A 203 -15.90 -13.10 -19.88
N LEU A 204 -16.14 -12.05 -19.09
CA LEU A 204 -15.97 -12.12 -17.64
C LEU A 204 -17.12 -12.91 -16.99
N PRO A 205 -16.86 -13.63 -15.89
CA PRO A 205 -15.62 -13.64 -15.09
C PRO A 205 -14.50 -14.54 -15.63
N GLU A 206 -14.71 -15.32 -16.68
CA GLU A 206 -13.80 -16.39 -17.10
C GLU A 206 -12.49 -15.87 -17.72
N ASN A 207 -12.56 -14.83 -18.56
CA ASN A 207 -11.41 -14.29 -19.26
C ASN A 207 -11.65 -12.86 -19.80
N VAL A 208 -10.57 -12.24 -20.28
CA VAL A 208 -10.62 -11.05 -21.12
C VAL A 208 -9.91 -11.33 -22.44
N HIS A 209 -10.25 -10.60 -23.50
CA HIS A 209 -9.54 -10.71 -24.77
C HIS A 209 -9.28 -9.35 -25.41
N ASP A 210 -8.17 -9.24 -26.14
CA ASP A 210 -7.77 -8.01 -26.82
C ASP A 210 -7.06 -8.29 -28.14
N SER A 211 -7.06 -7.32 -29.05
CA SER A 211 -6.39 -7.39 -30.36
C SER A 211 -4.87 -7.30 -30.20
N LEU A 212 -4.15 -8.22 -30.84
CA LEU A 212 -2.69 -8.17 -30.89
C LEU A 212 -2.17 -6.93 -31.64
N ASP A 213 -2.92 -6.36 -32.59
CA ASP A 213 -2.52 -5.08 -33.22
C ASP A 213 -2.71 -3.89 -32.27
N LEU A 214 -3.78 -3.86 -31.48
CA LEU A 214 -3.99 -2.81 -30.47
C LEU A 214 -2.90 -2.86 -29.40
N ILE A 215 -2.60 -4.05 -28.86
CA ILE A 215 -1.50 -4.23 -27.89
C ILE A 215 -0.17 -3.76 -28.49
N ARG A 216 0.11 -4.12 -29.76
CA ARG A 216 1.32 -3.70 -30.46
C ARG A 216 1.43 -2.18 -30.57
N ARG A 217 0.32 -1.48 -30.78
CA ARG A 217 0.29 -0.02 -30.88
C ARG A 217 0.48 0.66 -29.53
N GLU A 218 -0.18 0.17 -28.48
CA GLU A 218 -0.16 0.79 -27.16
C GLU A 218 1.15 0.54 -26.41
N LEU A 219 1.73 -0.66 -26.55
CA LEU A 219 2.94 -1.06 -25.83
C LEU A 219 4.20 -1.03 -26.70
N GLU A 220 4.07 -0.75 -28.00
CA GLU A 220 5.18 -0.75 -28.97
C GLU A 220 5.96 -2.08 -29.02
N VAL A 221 5.30 -3.21 -28.75
CA VAL A 221 5.88 -4.57 -28.79
C VAL A 221 5.25 -5.42 -29.89
N THR A 222 6.01 -6.33 -30.50
CA THR A 222 5.48 -7.21 -31.54
C THR A 222 4.53 -8.28 -30.97
N PRO A 223 3.61 -8.84 -31.79
CA PRO A 223 2.77 -9.96 -31.35
C PRO A 223 3.57 -11.16 -30.81
N ALA A 224 4.72 -11.45 -31.42
CA ALA A 224 5.61 -12.52 -30.96
C ALA A 224 6.20 -12.25 -29.57
N GLU A 225 6.57 -11.01 -29.27
CA GLU A 225 7.05 -10.59 -27.94
C GLU A 225 5.92 -10.64 -26.92
N THR A 226 4.71 -10.17 -27.27
CA THR A 226 3.51 -10.29 -26.43
C THR A 226 3.27 -11.73 -26.00
N LEU A 227 3.23 -12.66 -26.96
CA LEU A 227 3.01 -14.09 -26.70
C LEU A 227 4.18 -14.72 -25.93
N ALA A 228 5.42 -14.27 -26.15
CA ALA A 228 6.57 -14.71 -25.36
C ALA A 228 6.46 -14.26 -23.89
N THR A 229 6.09 -13.02 -23.63
CA THR A 229 5.87 -12.49 -22.28
C THR A 229 4.74 -13.24 -21.58
N LEU A 230 3.59 -13.46 -22.24
CA LEU A 230 2.47 -14.22 -21.68
C LEU A 230 2.84 -15.66 -21.32
N ARG A 231 3.66 -16.32 -22.15
CA ARG A 231 4.21 -17.65 -21.82
C ARG A 231 5.15 -17.62 -20.62
N GLY A 232 5.91 -16.53 -20.45
CA GLY A 232 6.82 -16.34 -19.32
C GLY A 232 6.09 -16.23 -17.97
N VAL A 233 4.90 -15.64 -17.96
CA VAL A 233 4.10 -15.43 -16.73
C VAL A 233 3.14 -16.57 -16.42
N ARG A 234 3.16 -17.66 -17.20
CA ARG A 234 2.30 -18.84 -16.97
C ARG A 234 2.50 -19.47 -15.60
N SER A 235 3.73 -19.47 -15.08
CA SER A 235 4.03 -19.96 -13.72
C SER A 235 3.50 -19.07 -12.60
N LEU A 236 2.91 -17.92 -12.94
CA LEU A 236 2.27 -16.99 -12.01
C LEU A 236 0.73 -17.09 -12.07
N GLY A 237 0.19 -18.10 -12.75
CA GLY A 237 -1.26 -18.36 -12.84
C GLY A 237 -1.92 -17.83 -14.12
N PHE A 238 -1.20 -17.14 -14.99
CA PHE A 238 -1.78 -16.65 -16.25
C PHE A 238 -1.93 -17.75 -17.29
N LYS A 239 -3.10 -17.82 -17.92
CA LYS A 239 -3.38 -18.66 -19.09
C LYS A 239 -3.66 -17.73 -20.26
N ALA A 240 -3.02 -18.00 -21.40
CA ALA A 240 -3.19 -17.21 -22.61
C ALA A 240 -3.35 -18.12 -23.82
N GLU A 241 -4.35 -17.82 -24.64
CA GLU A 241 -4.67 -18.54 -25.87
C GLU A 241 -4.83 -17.53 -27.01
N GLU A 242 -4.34 -17.89 -28.20
CA GLU A 242 -4.52 -17.10 -29.40
C GLU A 242 -5.80 -17.54 -30.10
N ARG A 243 -6.66 -16.58 -30.44
CA ARG A 243 -7.90 -16.80 -31.19
C ARG A 243 -7.80 -16.02 -32.49
N SER A 244 -7.42 -16.71 -33.56
CA SER A 244 -7.40 -16.13 -34.91
C SER A 244 -8.82 -16.02 -35.46
N ASP A 245 -9.08 -14.95 -36.22
CA ASP A 245 -10.30 -14.84 -37.00
C ASP A 245 -10.26 -15.87 -38.15
N PRO A 246 -11.18 -16.85 -38.18
CA PRO A 246 -11.22 -17.87 -39.22
C PRO A 246 -11.45 -17.30 -40.62
N ASP A 247 -12.06 -16.12 -40.74
CA ASP A 247 -12.33 -15.46 -42.02
C ASP A 247 -11.21 -14.48 -42.45
N GLY A 248 -10.26 -14.20 -41.55
CA GLY A 248 -9.10 -13.34 -41.82
C GLY A 248 -9.43 -11.86 -42.06
N GLU A 249 -10.65 -11.43 -41.71
CA GLU A 249 -11.11 -10.05 -41.84
C GLU A 249 -10.88 -9.24 -40.55
N GLY A 250 -10.82 -9.89 -39.39
CA GLY A 250 -10.52 -9.32 -38.08
C GLY A 250 -9.09 -9.51 -37.61
N ASP A 251 -8.73 -8.79 -36.54
CA ASP A 251 -7.42 -8.89 -35.89
C ASP A 251 -7.29 -10.21 -35.10
N ASP A 252 -6.09 -10.79 -35.08
CA ASP A 252 -5.77 -11.89 -34.17
C ASP A 252 -5.95 -11.42 -32.71
N LEU A 253 -6.73 -12.18 -31.94
CA LEU A 253 -6.99 -11.89 -30.55
C LEU A 253 -6.12 -12.74 -29.64
N VAL A 254 -5.79 -12.19 -28.48
CA VAL A 254 -5.29 -12.96 -27.36
C VAL A 254 -6.33 -12.99 -26.25
N VAL A 255 -6.67 -14.18 -25.80
CA VAL A 255 -7.58 -14.46 -24.69
C VAL A 255 -6.74 -14.75 -23.47
N VAL A 256 -6.96 -14.05 -22.35
CA VAL A 256 -6.15 -14.17 -21.15
C VAL A 256 -7.04 -14.28 -19.91
N SER A 257 -6.67 -15.20 -19.02
CA SER A 257 -7.23 -15.32 -17.68
C SER A 257 -6.11 -15.46 -16.64
N TRP A 258 -6.44 -15.13 -15.40
CA TRP A 258 -5.56 -15.36 -14.26
C TRP A 258 -6.24 -16.28 -13.26
N ASP A 259 -5.55 -17.37 -12.95
CA ASP A 259 -5.97 -18.39 -12.00
C ASP A 259 -5.14 -18.22 -10.72
N ASN A 260 -5.81 -17.85 -9.62
CA ASN A 260 -5.16 -17.78 -8.32
C ASN A 260 -4.91 -19.20 -7.80
N GLN A 261 -3.67 -19.66 -7.92
CA GLN A 261 -3.27 -21.04 -7.63
C GLN A 261 -3.24 -21.43 -6.14
N VAL A 262 -3.77 -20.58 -5.26
CA VAL A 262 -3.92 -20.88 -3.83
C VAL A 262 -5.12 -21.80 -3.65
N VAL A 263 -4.92 -22.89 -2.91
CA VAL A 263 -5.99 -23.83 -2.53
C VAL A 263 -6.44 -23.48 -1.12
N TYR A 264 -7.74 -23.32 -0.94
CA TYR A 264 -8.34 -23.00 0.36
C TYR A 264 -8.98 -24.24 0.98
N GLU A 265 -8.91 -24.35 2.31
CA GLU A 265 -9.60 -25.44 3.04
C GLU A 265 -11.10 -25.15 3.24
N ASP A 266 -11.49 -23.88 3.14
CA ASP A 266 -12.88 -23.45 3.22
C ASP A 266 -13.51 -23.52 1.82
N ASP A 267 -14.52 -24.37 1.67
CA ASP A 267 -15.17 -24.63 0.37
C ASP A 267 -15.72 -23.35 -0.28
N ALA A 268 -16.30 -22.44 0.50
CA ALA A 268 -16.87 -21.20 -0.03
C ALA A 268 -15.78 -20.26 -0.55
N MET A 269 -14.63 -20.17 0.13
CA MET A 269 -13.46 -19.43 -0.34
C MET A 269 -12.86 -20.06 -1.61
N ASP A 270 -12.77 -21.39 -1.68
CA ASP A 270 -12.21 -22.09 -2.83
C ASP A 270 -13.11 -21.93 -4.08
N ASP A 271 -14.43 -22.06 -3.90
CA ASP A 271 -15.42 -21.81 -4.94
C ASP A 271 -15.34 -20.37 -5.46
N PHE A 272 -15.32 -19.37 -4.55
CA PHE A 272 -15.17 -17.96 -4.92
C PHE A 272 -13.87 -17.72 -5.70
N ASN A 273 -12.77 -18.32 -5.24
CA ASN A 273 -11.46 -18.20 -5.86
C ASN A 273 -11.45 -18.75 -7.30
N MET A 274 -12.05 -19.92 -7.50
CA MET A 274 -12.13 -20.58 -8.82
C MET A 274 -12.99 -19.79 -9.80
N GLU A 275 -14.09 -19.20 -9.33
CA GLU A 275 -15.06 -18.50 -10.19
C GLU A 275 -14.64 -17.05 -10.49
N TYR A 276 -14.12 -16.30 -9.51
CA TYR A 276 -13.98 -14.85 -9.61
C TYR A 276 -12.54 -14.33 -9.68
N SER A 277 -11.51 -15.19 -9.69
CA SER A 277 -10.11 -14.75 -9.66
C SER A 277 -9.73 -13.79 -10.79
N THR A 278 -10.15 -14.06 -12.03
CA THR A 278 -9.89 -13.17 -13.16
C THR A 278 -10.68 -11.86 -13.05
N LEU A 279 -11.96 -11.91 -12.67
CA LEU A 279 -12.77 -10.71 -12.46
C LEU A 279 -12.17 -9.79 -11.39
N VAL A 280 -11.78 -10.35 -10.23
CA VAL A 280 -11.17 -9.58 -9.14
C VAL A 280 -9.88 -8.91 -9.60
N ALA A 281 -9.02 -9.62 -10.36
CA ALA A 281 -7.79 -9.05 -10.90
C ALA A 281 -8.05 -7.91 -11.91
N VAL A 282 -9.06 -8.09 -12.78
CA VAL A 282 -9.49 -7.09 -13.76
C VAL A 282 -10.02 -5.83 -13.09
N GLU A 283 -10.94 -5.97 -12.13
CA GLU A 283 -11.50 -4.83 -11.42
C GLU A 283 -10.48 -4.15 -10.50
N MET A 284 -9.56 -4.92 -9.90
CA MET A 284 -8.44 -4.36 -9.15
C MET A 284 -7.56 -3.45 -10.02
N LEU A 285 -7.20 -3.86 -11.24
CA LEU A 285 -6.40 -3.00 -12.12
C LEU A 285 -7.21 -1.84 -12.70
N THR A 286 -8.48 -2.07 -13.03
CA THR A 286 -9.38 -1.04 -13.58
C THR A 286 -9.60 0.08 -12.57
N VAL A 287 -10.11 -0.24 -11.38
CA VAL A 287 -10.38 0.74 -10.32
C VAL A 287 -9.07 1.33 -9.79
N GLY A 288 -8.05 0.48 -9.61
CA GLY A 288 -6.76 0.88 -9.06
C GLY A 288 -6.04 1.92 -9.91
N SER A 289 -6.16 1.82 -11.25
CA SER A 289 -5.60 2.81 -12.18
C SER A 289 -6.28 4.19 -12.10
N GLY A 290 -7.54 4.22 -11.63
CA GLY A 290 -8.37 5.41 -11.46
C GLY A 290 -8.71 6.13 -12.78
N ASP A 291 -9.55 7.18 -12.68
CA ASP A 291 -9.86 8.09 -13.80
C ASP A 291 -8.72 9.09 -14.04
N ARG A 292 -7.52 8.59 -14.32
CA ARG A 292 -6.33 9.40 -14.61
C ARG A 292 -5.94 9.30 -16.08
N CYS A 293 -5.04 10.17 -16.53
CA CYS A 293 -4.48 10.04 -17.88
C CYS A 293 -3.70 8.72 -18.02
N ALA A 294 -3.54 8.21 -19.25
CA ALA A 294 -2.86 6.94 -19.52
C ALA A 294 -1.46 6.83 -18.88
N GLN A 295 -0.71 7.94 -18.80
CA GLN A 295 0.59 7.95 -18.14
C GLN A 295 0.49 7.72 -16.63
N CYS A 296 -0.52 8.29 -15.97
CA CYS A 296 -0.74 8.09 -14.54
C CYS A 296 -1.21 6.67 -14.22
N ALA A 297 -2.06 6.08 -15.08
CA ALA A 297 -2.46 4.67 -14.97
C ALA A 297 -1.24 3.74 -15.10
N ARG A 298 -0.35 4.00 -16.07
CA ARG A 298 0.92 3.26 -16.20
C ARG A 298 1.79 3.37 -14.95
N ASN A 299 2.02 4.59 -14.46
CA ASN A 299 2.81 4.81 -13.24
C ASN A 299 2.22 4.10 -12.02
N CYS A 300 0.88 4.03 -11.92
CA CYS A 300 0.18 3.31 -10.85
C CYS A 300 0.54 1.81 -10.86
N VAL A 301 0.49 1.17 -12.01
CA VAL A 301 0.82 -0.27 -12.16
C VAL A 301 2.32 -0.53 -11.96
N GLU A 302 3.18 0.38 -12.43
CA GLU A 302 4.64 0.28 -12.29
C GLU A 302 5.09 0.45 -10.83
N ALA A 303 4.53 1.43 -10.12
CA ALA A 303 4.76 1.62 -8.69
C ALA A 303 3.99 0.58 -7.84
N MET A 304 2.97 -0.05 -8.41
CA MET A 304 1.95 -0.83 -7.70
C MET A 304 1.33 -0.02 -6.56
N ASP A 305 0.85 1.18 -6.90
CA ASP A 305 0.16 2.09 -5.98
C ASP A 305 -1.35 2.00 -6.15
N PHE A 306 -1.97 1.02 -5.51
CA PHE A 306 -3.41 0.80 -5.64
C PHE A 306 -4.24 1.61 -4.65
N SER A 307 -3.81 2.82 -4.31
CA SER A 307 -4.52 3.69 -3.38
C SER A 307 -5.91 4.10 -3.88
N ASN A 308 -6.16 4.07 -5.18
CA ASN A 308 -7.49 4.38 -5.73
C ASN A 308 -8.53 3.27 -5.49
N LEU A 309 -8.14 2.11 -4.92
CA LEU A 309 -9.11 1.06 -4.57
C LEU A 309 -9.93 1.38 -3.32
N SER A 310 -9.59 2.44 -2.58
CA SER A 310 -10.34 2.85 -1.39
C SER A 310 -10.64 4.33 -1.37
N SER A 311 -11.84 4.70 -0.91
CA SER A 311 -12.28 6.10 -0.76
C SER A 311 -11.47 6.86 0.31
N THR A 312 -10.81 6.17 1.23
CA THR A 312 -9.96 6.79 2.26
C THR A 312 -8.55 7.07 1.77
N THR A 313 -8.13 6.41 0.68
CA THR A 313 -6.76 6.51 0.15
C THR A 313 -6.66 7.05 -1.28
N SER A 314 -7.79 7.29 -1.95
CA SER A 314 -7.89 7.88 -3.29
C SER A 314 -7.55 9.36 -3.31
#